data_AF-A0A9D4BJH1-F1
#
_entry.id   AF-A0A9D4BJH1-F1
#
_cell.length_a   1.000
_cell.length_b   1.000
_cell.length_c   1.000
_cell.angle_alpha   90.00
_cell.angle_beta   90.00
_cell.angle_gamma   90.00
#
_symmetry.space_group_name_H-M   'P 1'
#
loop_
_entity.id
_entity.type
_entity.pdbx_description
1 polymer ?
#
loop_
_entity_poly.entity_id
_entity_poly.type
_entity_poly.pdbx_seq_one_letter_code
_entity_poly.pdbx_strand_id
1 'polypeptide(L)'
;MENRPSQLRKWSTQNMISAYNAVKGGMSVSSAAKKFGVPRMTLSGRISGKVALDAKMGVETALKTDEEAALVSYIGYMANRGFPLSIQQLIGFAWCIAKERGRGDVFSDSGPS
;
A
#
# COMPACT_ATOMS: atom_id res chain seq x y z
N MET A 1 -15.81 19.74 10.61
CA MET A 1 -14.69 18.77 10.57
C MET A 1 -13.80 19.17 9.40
N GLU A 2 -12.71 19.89 9.68
CA GLU A 2 -11.82 20.42 8.65
C GLU A 2 -10.94 19.28 8.13
N ASN A 3 -11.07 18.97 6.84
CA ASN A 3 -10.27 17.93 6.17
C ASN A 3 -8.79 18.33 6.20
N ARG A 4 -7.98 17.68 7.03
CA ARG A 4 -6.52 17.80 6.97
C ARG A 4 -6.08 17.34 5.58
N PRO A 5 -5.46 18.19 4.74
CA PRO A 5 -5.08 17.79 3.40
C PRO A 5 -4.07 16.65 3.49
N SER A 6 -4.33 15.56 2.76
CA SER A 6 -3.45 14.39 2.78
C SER A 6 -2.07 14.78 2.26
N GLN A 7 -1.01 14.46 3.01
CA GLN A 7 0.39 14.52 2.53
C GLN A 7 0.69 13.44 1.46
N LEU A 8 -0.35 12.78 0.93
CA LEU A 8 -0.28 11.67 0.01
C LEU A 8 0.05 12.12 -1.42
N ARG A 9 0.42 11.14 -2.24
CA ARG A 9 0.81 11.26 -3.65
C ARG A 9 -0.12 12.21 -4.42
N LYS A 10 0.39 13.40 -4.78
CA LYS A 10 -0.37 14.46 -5.46
C LYS A 10 -0.64 14.23 -6.96
N TRP A 11 -0.29 13.06 -7.49
CA TRP A 11 -0.36 12.76 -8.93
C TRP A 11 -1.11 11.45 -9.20
N SER A 12 -1.96 11.48 -10.23
CA SER A 12 -2.72 10.32 -10.70
C SER A 12 -1.81 9.32 -11.42
N THR A 13 -2.11 8.03 -11.32
CA THR A 13 -1.32 6.97 -12.01
C THR A 13 -1.23 7.26 -13.50
N GLN A 14 -2.33 7.72 -14.11
CA GLN A 14 -2.39 8.08 -15.51
C GLN A 14 -1.38 9.19 -15.88
N ASN A 15 -1.25 10.24 -15.06
CA ASN A 15 -0.33 11.34 -15.34
C ASN A 15 1.13 10.87 -15.34
N MET A 16 1.49 9.93 -14.44
CA MET A 16 2.83 9.37 -14.41
C MET A 16 3.10 8.43 -15.58
N ILE A 17 2.12 7.63 -16.00
CA ILE A 17 2.25 6.78 -17.19
C ILE A 17 2.46 7.66 -18.43
N SER A 18 1.64 8.70 -18.60
CA SER A 18 1.77 9.65 -19.71
C SER A 18 3.13 10.37 -19.69
N ALA A 19 3.59 10.79 -18.51
CA ALA A 19 4.91 11.41 -18.36
C ALA A 19 6.06 10.44 -18.68
N TYR A 20 5.96 9.19 -18.22
CA TYR A 20 6.94 8.14 -18.49
C TYR A 20 7.05 7.86 -20.00
N ASN A 21 5.91 7.69 -20.67
CA ASN A 21 5.85 7.45 -22.11
C ASN A 21 6.39 8.64 -22.92
N ALA A 22 6.08 9.88 -22.50
CA ALA A 22 6.61 11.07 -23.15
C ALA A 22 8.14 11.14 -23.07
N VAL A 23 8.74 10.77 -21.93
CA VAL A 23 10.20 10.70 -21.79
C VAL A 23 10.79 9.59 -22.66
N LYS A 24 10.14 8.42 -22.72
CA LYS A 24 10.55 7.33 -23.62
C LYS A 24 10.45 7.72 -25.10
N GLY A 25 9.52 8.60 -25.46
CA GLY A 25 9.37 9.20 -26.78
C GLY A 25 10.35 10.36 -27.09
N GLY A 26 11.35 10.60 -26.24
CA GLY A 26 12.40 11.60 -26.47
C GLY A 26 12.21 12.95 -25.78
N MET A 27 11.14 13.15 -24.99
CA MET A 27 10.97 14.37 -24.20
C MET A 27 11.92 14.40 -22.99
N SER A 28 12.42 15.59 -22.64
CA SER A 28 13.21 15.73 -21.41
C SER A 28 12.36 15.42 -20.16
N VAL A 29 12.99 14.85 -19.12
CA VAL A 29 12.33 14.53 -17.84
C VAL A 29 11.70 15.80 -17.21
N SER A 30 12.37 16.94 -17.35
CA SER A 30 11.88 18.22 -16.80
C SER A 30 10.61 18.70 -17.53
N SER A 31 10.63 18.65 -18.86
CA SER A 31 9.50 19.06 -19.70
C SER A 31 8.29 18.15 -19.48
N ALA A 32 8.51 16.82 -19.42
CA ALA A 32 7.44 15.86 -19.15
C ALA A 32 6.85 16.04 -17.74
N ALA A 33 7.70 16.22 -16.72
CA ALA A 33 7.26 16.46 -15.35
C ALA A 33 6.36 17.70 -15.24
N LYS A 34 6.76 18.82 -15.87
CA LYS A 34 5.97 20.05 -15.90
C LYS A 34 4.66 19.87 -16.68
N LYS A 35 4.71 19.19 -17.83
CA LYS A 35 3.55 19.00 -18.71
C LYS A 35 2.44 18.16 -18.07
N PHE A 36 2.80 17.11 -17.31
CA PHE A 36 1.84 16.17 -16.72
C PHE A 36 1.63 16.38 -15.21
N GLY A 37 2.25 17.41 -14.62
CA GLY A 37 2.08 17.74 -13.20
C GLY A 37 2.60 16.66 -12.24
N VAL A 38 3.71 16.00 -12.59
CA VAL A 38 4.34 14.96 -11.74
C VAL A 38 5.68 15.44 -11.19
N PRO A 39 6.08 15.03 -9.97
CA PRO A 39 7.38 15.43 -9.43
C PRO A 39 8.55 14.88 -10.25
N ARG A 40 9.48 15.76 -10.64
CA ARG A 40 10.64 15.42 -11.49
C ARG A 40 11.47 14.26 -10.93
N MET A 41 11.76 14.26 -9.62
CA MET A 41 12.54 13.20 -8.98
C MET A 41 11.83 11.86 -8.98
N THR A 42 10.51 11.88 -8.75
CA THR A 42 9.67 10.67 -8.78
C THR A 42 9.58 10.06 -10.17
N LEU A 43 9.52 10.89 -11.22
CA LEU A 43 9.58 10.45 -12.62
C LEU A 43 10.98 9.91 -12.97
N SER A 44 12.05 10.61 -12.58
CA SER A 44 13.44 10.18 -12.79
C SER A 44 13.75 8.82 -12.16
N GLY A 45 13.27 8.59 -10.93
CA GLY A 45 13.40 7.29 -10.25
C GLY A 45 12.73 6.14 -11.01
N ARG A 46 11.60 6.39 -11.66
CA ARG A 46 10.91 5.41 -12.51
C ARG A 46 11.63 5.18 -13.84
N ILE A 47 12.13 6.25 -14.47
CA ILE A 47 12.87 6.16 -15.73
C ILE A 47 14.19 5.38 -15.55
N SER A 48 14.88 5.60 -14.43
CA SER A 48 16.11 4.87 -14.08
C SER A 48 15.88 3.44 -13.61
N GLY A 49 14.63 2.98 -13.49
CA GLY A 49 14.30 1.62 -13.03
C GLY A 49 14.42 1.40 -11.53
N LYS A 50 14.76 2.43 -10.74
CA LYS A 50 14.81 2.34 -9.27
C LYS A 50 13.45 2.07 -8.63
N VAL A 51 12.38 2.47 -9.30
CA VAL A 51 11.00 2.32 -8.83
C VAL A 51 10.13 1.85 -9.98
N ALA A 52 9.34 0.79 -9.77
CA ALA A 52 8.36 0.33 -10.75
C ALA A 52 7.33 1.44 -11.06
N LEU A 53 6.78 1.45 -12.28
CA LEU A 53 5.87 2.50 -12.73
C LEU A 53 4.57 2.51 -11.89
N ASP A 54 4.06 1.31 -11.63
CA ASP A 54 2.89 0.94 -10.85
C ASP A 54 3.16 0.75 -9.35
N ALA A 55 4.39 1.02 -8.89
CA ALA A 55 4.76 0.85 -7.49
C ALA A 55 3.76 1.53 -6.54
N LYS A 56 3.23 0.75 -5.60
CA LYS A 56 2.39 1.22 -4.50
C LYS A 56 3.26 1.95 -3.48
N MET A 57 2.69 2.95 -2.82
CA MET A 57 3.35 3.62 -1.71
C MET A 57 3.26 2.76 -0.46
N GLY A 58 4.38 2.54 0.22
CA GLY A 58 4.46 1.77 1.47
C GLY A 58 4.91 0.33 1.28
N VAL A 59 5.19 -0.34 2.41
CA VAL A 59 5.52 -1.77 2.47
C VAL A 59 4.27 -2.60 2.16
N GLU A 60 4.47 -3.81 1.65
CA GLU A 60 3.39 -4.77 1.46
C GLU A 60 2.72 -5.13 2.79
N THR A 61 1.43 -5.47 2.73
CA THR A 61 0.68 -5.89 3.92
C THR A 61 1.11 -7.30 4.34
N ALA A 62 1.20 -7.54 5.65
CA ALA A 62 1.58 -8.84 6.18
C ALA A 62 0.56 -9.94 5.80
N LEU A 63 -0.73 -9.59 5.74
CA LEU A 63 -1.80 -10.49 5.29
C LEU A 63 -2.11 -10.24 3.80
N LYS A 64 -2.42 -11.33 3.10
CA LYS A 64 -2.98 -11.31 1.75
C LYS A 64 -4.50 -11.15 1.82
N THR A 65 -5.09 -10.79 0.67
CA THR A 65 -6.52 -10.51 0.56
C THR A 65 -7.41 -11.71 0.93
N ASP A 66 -6.97 -12.93 0.64
CA ASP A 66 -7.68 -14.17 1.04
C ASP A 66 -7.66 -14.38 2.56
N GLU A 67 -6.53 -14.10 3.19
CA GLU A 67 -6.35 -14.17 4.65
C GLU A 67 -7.20 -13.12 5.37
N GLU A 68 -7.22 -11.89 4.85
CA GLU A 68 -8.10 -10.82 5.35
C GLU A 68 -9.57 -11.21 5.20
N ALA A 69 -9.96 -11.79 4.07
CA ALA A 69 -11.34 -12.23 3.82
C ALA A 69 -11.78 -13.35 4.78
N ALA A 70 -10.90 -14.30 5.08
CA ALA A 70 -11.15 -15.35 6.07
C ALA A 70 -11.34 -14.75 7.47
N LEU A 71 -10.49 -13.79 7.85
CA LEU A 71 -10.57 -13.12 9.15
C LEU A 71 -11.87 -12.30 9.29
N VAL A 72 -12.28 -11.57 8.24
CA VAL A 72 -13.57 -10.85 8.19
C VAL A 72 -14.75 -11.80 8.35
N SER A 73 -14.72 -12.92 7.64
CA SER A 73 -15.76 -13.95 7.74
C SER A 73 -15.85 -14.52 9.17
N TYR A 74 -14.70 -14.72 9.81
CA TYR A 74 -14.63 -15.20 11.19
C TYR A 74 -15.15 -14.17 12.21
N ILE A 75 -14.84 -12.88 12.04
CA ILE A 75 -15.42 -11.80 12.85
C ILE A 75 -16.95 -11.85 12.79
N GLY A 76 -17.52 -11.92 11.59
CA GLY A 76 -18.97 -12.00 11.40
C GLY A 76 -19.58 -13.27 12.01
N TYR A 77 -18.93 -14.41 11.82
CA TYR A 77 -19.33 -15.70 12.39
C TYR A 77 -19.42 -15.65 13.92
N MET A 78 -18.45 -15.02 14.58
CA MET A 78 -18.36 -14.91 16.03
C MET A 78 -19.36 -13.89 16.59
N ALA A 79 -19.50 -12.74 15.94
CA ALA A 79 -20.47 -11.71 16.31
C ALA A 79 -21.91 -12.25 16.25
N ASN A 80 -22.27 -12.98 15.18
CA ASN A 80 -23.61 -13.56 15.01
C ASN A 80 -23.98 -14.60 16.08
N ARG A 81 -22.99 -15.16 16.79
CA ARG A 81 -23.19 -16.12 17.88
C ARG A 81 -23.16 -15.49 19.27
N GLY A 82 -23.09 -14.16 19.35
CA GLY A 82 -23.03 -13.44 20.63
C GLY A 82 -21.63 -13.37 21.25
N PHE A 83 -20.58 -13.68 20.49
CA PHE A 83 -19.19 -13.64 20.95
C PHE A 83 -18.33 -12.73 20.06
N PRO A 84 -18.63 -11.41 19.94
CA PRO A 84 -17.84 -10.52 19.09
C PRO A 84 -16.38 -10.47 19.55
N LEU A 85 -15.46 -10.41 18.59
CA LEU A 85 -14.02 -10.36 18.86
C LEU A 85 -13.59 -8.97 19.32
N SER A 86 -12.67 -8.91 20.28
CA SER A 86 -11.99 -7.67 20.64
C SER A 86 -10.93 -7.32 19.59
N ILE A 87 -10.57 -6.03 19.53
CA ILE A 87 -9.50 -5.55 18.64
C ILE A 87 -8.17 -6.28 18.94
N GLN A 88 -7.89 -6.55 20.21
CA GLN A 88 -6.68 -7.27 20.64
C GLN A 88 -6.66 -8.72 20.15
N GLN A 89 -7.80 -9.42 20.21
CA GLN A 89 -7.93 -10.77 19.65
C GLN A 89 -7.74 -10.75 18.13
N LEU A 90 -8.35 -9.78 17.44
CA LEU A 90 -8.22 -9.64 16.00
C LEU A 90 -6.77 -9.42 15.56
N ILE A 91 -6.08 -8.51 16.25
CA ILE A 91 -4.66 -8.22 16.03
C ILE A 91 -3.81 -9.48 16.30
N GLY A 92 -4.09 -10.19 17.39
CA GLY A 92 -3.41 -11.45 17.72
C GLY A 92 -3.61 -12.54 16.65
N PHE A 93 -4.82 -12.68 16.11
CA PHE A 93 -5.10 -13.63 15.03
C PHE A 93 -4.37 -13.25 13.74
N ALA A 94 -4.37 -11.97 13.37
CA ALA A 94 -3.61 -11.49 12.22
C ALA A 94 -2.11 -11.80 12.37
N TRP A 95 -1.55 -11.58 13.56
CA TRP A 95 -0.15 -11.91 13.85
C TRP A 95 0.12 -13.41 13.75
N CYS A 96 -0.73 -14.26 14.31
CA CYS A 96 -0.60 -15.72 14.19
C CYS A 96 -0.59 -16.16 12.72
N ILE A 97 -1.53 -15.66 11.91
CA ILE A 97 -1.59 -15.96 10.47
C ILE A 97 -0.29 -15.54 9.77
N ALA A 98 0.20 -14.33 10.05
CA ALA A 98 1.43 -13.83 9.45
C ALA A 98 2.64 -14.70 9.85
N LYS A 99 2.75 -15.05 11.14
CA LYS A 99 3.82 -15.88 11.68
C LYS A 99 3.83 -17.30 11.10
N GLU A 100 2.68 -17.96 11.04
CA GLU A 100 2.53 -19.30 10.45
C GLU A 100 2.93 -19.34 8.97
N ARG A 101 2.83 -18.21 8.28
CA ARG A 101 3.15 -18.07 6.85
C ARG A 101 4.53 -17.46 6.60
N GLY A 102 5.38 -17.38 7.63
CA GLY A 102 6.75 -16.86 7.52
C GLY A 102 6.86 -15.35 7.29
N ARG A 103 5.81 -14.59 7.62
CA ARG A 103 5.73 -13.11 7.52
C ARG A 103 5.58 -12.45 8.90
N GLY A 104 5.93 -13.19 9.96
CA GLY A 104 5.83 -12.71 11.34
C GLY A 104 6.85 -11.64 11.70
N ASP A 105 7.93 -11.54 10.92
CA ASP A 105 9.03 -10.57 11.03
C ASP A 105 8.60 -9.12 10.74
N VAL A 106 7.44 -8.94 10.11
CA VAL A 106 6.81 -7.61 9.95
C VAL A 106 6.43 -7.01 11.31
N PHE A 107 6.29 -7.84 12.35
CA PHE A 107 5.99 -7.46 13.71
C PHE A 107 7.16 -7.80 14.64
N SER A 108 7.14 -7.27 15.88
CA SER A 108 8.13 -7.65 16.89
C SER A 108 7.95 -9.12 17.32
N ASP A 109 8.97 -9.74 17.92
CA ASP A 109 8.89 -11.12 18.43
C ASP A 109 7.77 -11.32 19.46
N SER A 110 7.43 -10.25 20.20
CA SER A 110 6.33 -10.20 21.16
C SER A 110 4.96 -9.91 20.51
N GLY A 111 4.92 -9.75 19.19
CA GLY A 111 3.74 -9.41 18.41
C GLY A 111 3.52 -7.90 18.24
N PRO A 112 2.41 -7.51 17.59
CA PRO A 112 1.94 -6.13 17.52
C PRO A 112 1.54 -5.59 18.92
N SER A 113 1.95 -4.34 19.20
CA SER A 113 1.67 -3.59 20.45
C SER A 113 0.26 -3.00 20.51
#